data_AF-A0A8T5KG07-F1
#
_entry.id   AF-A0A8T5KG07-F1
#
_cell.length_a   1.000
_cell.length_b   1.000
_cell.length_c   1.000
_cell.angle_alpha   90.00
_cell.angle_beta   90.00
_cell.angle_gamma   90.00
#
_symmetry.space_group_name_H-M   'P 1'
#
loop_
_entity.id
_entity.type
_entity.pdbx_description
1 polymer ?
#
loop_
_entity_poly.entity_id
_entity_poly.type
_entity_poly.pdbx_seq_one_letter_code
_entity_poly.pdbx_strand_id
1 'polypeptide(L)' 'ISRTEGLFVCPEGAATMSALKRMLAEGSVDKNEKVVLFNTGSGLKYTGLFDIKSPVVDPAKPFDYGSLM' A
#
# COMPACT_ATOMS: atom_id res chain seq x y z
N ILE A 1 -3.81 0.65 -1.86
CA ILE A 1 -2.87 1.76 -2.07
C ILE A 1 -1.52 1.22 -2.53
N SER A 2 -0.75 0.52 -1.70
CA SER A 2 0.64 0.16 -2.08
C SER A 2 0.77 -0.71 -3.33
N ARG A 3 -0.09 -1.72 -3.51
CA ARG A 3 -0.07 -2.58 -4.71
C ARG A 3 -0.54 -1.88 -5.99
N THR A 4 -1.40 -0.85 -5.90
CA THR A 4 -2.04 -0.24 -7.07
C THR A 4 -1.45 1.13 -7.41
N GLU A 5 -1.11 1.92 -6.41
CA GLU A 5 -0.57 3.28 -6.52
C GLU A 5 0.94 3.35 -6.30
N GLY A 6 1.58 2.25 -5.87
CA GLY A 6 3.01 2.24 -5.53
C GLY A 6 3.37 3.00 -4.25
N LEU A 7 2.39 3.44 -3.45
CA LEU A 7 2.63 4.21 -2.22
C LEU A 7 2.57 3.33 -0.98
N PHE A 8 3.71 3.12 -0.30
CA PHE A 8 3.79 2.40 0.97
C PHE A 8 3.57 3.35 2.16
N VAL A 9 2.31 3.73 2.34
CA VAL A 9 1.82 4.63 3.39
C VAL A 9 1.65 3.93 4.74
N CYS A 10 1.59 4.68 5.83
CA CYS A 10 1.23 4.12 7.13
C CYS A 10 -0.26 3.70 7.18
N PRO A 11 -0.68 2.87 8.17
CA PRO A 11 -2.07 2.47 8.33
C PRO A 11 -3.04 3.67 8.47
N GLU A 12 -2.63 4.73 9.14
CA GLU A 12 -3.43 5.96 9.32
C GLU A 12 -3.62 6.68 7.99
N GLY A 13 -2.57 6.77 7.16
CA GLY A 13 -2.67 7.27 5.79
C GLY A 13 -3.60 6.40 4.93
N ALA A 14 -3.53 5.08 5.07
CA ALA A 14 -4.42 4.17 4.37
C ALA A 14 -5.89 4.29 4.81
N ALA A 15 -6.13 4.59 6.08
CA ALA A 15 -7.48 4.83 6.61
C ALA A 15 -8.16 6.02 5.91
N THR A 16 -7.41 7.06 5.55
CA THR A 16 -7.97 8.21 4.80
C THR A 16 -8.51 7.80 3.42
N MET A 17 -7.83 6.90 2.72
CA MET A 17 -8.32 6.36 1.44
C MET A 17 -9.56 5.50 1.62
N SER A 18 -9.58 4.68 2.67
CA SER A 18 -10.77 3.87 3.00
C SER A 18 -11.97 4.75 3.33
N ALA A 19 -11.76 5.83 4.07
CA ALA A 19 -12.79 6.83 4.36
C ALA A 19 -13.27 7.52 3.07
N LEU A 20 -12.37 7.98 2.21
CA LEU A 20 -12.73 8.60 0.93
C LEU A 20 -13.58 7.68 0.05
N LYS A 21 -13.22 6.40 -0.07
CA LYS A 21 -14.02 5.41 -0.82
C LYS A 21 -15.46 5.31 -0.29
N ARG A 22 -15.62 5.33 1.04
CA ARG A 22 -16.92 5.30 1.68
C ARG A 22 -17.69 6.61 1.46
N MET A 23 -17.04 7.76 1.63
CA MET A 23 -17.66 9.08 1.45
C MET A 23 -18.12 9.29 -0.01
N LEU A 24 -17.36 8.80 -0.99
CA LEU A 24 -17.76 8.78 -2.40
C LEU A 24 -19.01 7.90 -2.62
N ALA A 25 -19.07 6.72 -1.98
CA ALA A 25 -20.21 5.82 -2.09
C ALA A 25 -21.48 6.38 -1.40
N GLU A 26 -21.31 7.10 -0.30
CA GLU A 26 -22.39 7.77 0.44
C GLU A 26 -22.81 9.10 -0.21
N GLY A 27 -22.05 9.62 -1.18
CA GLY A 27 -22.31 10.89 -1.84
C GLY A 27 -21.99 12.14 -1.00
N SER A 28 -21.25 11.98 0.10
CA SER A 28 -20.78 13.10 0.93
C SER A 28 -19.55 13.81 0.35
N VAL A 29 -18.90 13.20 -0.64
CA VAL A 29 -17.86 13.79 -1.50
C VAL A 29 -18.25 13.50 -2.94
N ASP A 30 -18.25 14.52 -3.80
CA ASP A 30 -18.48 14.34 -5.24
C ASP A 30 -17.21 13.83 -5.95
N LYS A 31 -17.40 13.02 -6.99
CA LYS A 31 -16.31 12.42 -7.77
C LYS A 31 -15.40 13.45 -8.47
N ASN A 32 -15.85 14.70 -8.64
CA ASN A 32 -15.10 15.77 -9.30
C ASN A 32 -14.43 16.72 -8.29
N GLU A 33 -14.59 16.49 -6.98
CA GLU A 33 -13.89 17.26 -5.96
C GLU A 33 -12.39 16.95 -5.94
N LYS A 34 -11.59 17.95 -5.56
CA LYS A 34 -10.16 17.77 -5.32
C LYS A 34 -9.92 17.49 -3.85
N VAL A 35 -9.50 16.27 -3.54
CA VAL A 35 -9.25 15.80 -2.17
C VAL A 35 -7.76 15.56 -1.96
N VAL A 36 -7.24 16.02 -0.83
CA VAL A 36 -5.87 15.71 -0.38
C VAL A 36 -5.95 14.67 0.74
N LEU A 37 -5.37 13.50 0.50
CA LEU A 37 -5.22 12.46 1.52
C LEU A 37 -3.87 12.64 2.22
N PHE A 38 -3.90 13.11 3.46
CA PHE A 38 -2.68 13.39 4.20
C PHE A 38 -2.12 12.12 4.85
N ASN A 39 -1.01 11.62 4.31
CA ASN A 39 -0.27 10.52 4.88
C ASN A 39 0.68 11.03 5.98
N THR A 40 0.46 10.63 7.23
CA THR A 40 1.23 11.11 8.39
C THR A 40 2.58 10.41 8.58
N GLY A 41 2.80 9.26 7.92
CA GLY A 41 4.03 8.49 8.10
C GLY A 41 4.31 7.46 7.00
N SER A 42 5.55 6.97 6.97
CA SER A 42 5.91 5.87 6.08
C SER A 42 5.39 4.53 6.60
N GLY A 43 4.95 3.65 5.70
CA GLY A 43 4.59 2.27 6.01
C GLY A 43 5.77 1.44 6.55
N LEU A 44 7.02 1.88 6.31
CA LEU A 44 8.23 1.23 6.84
C LEU A 44 8.29 1.21 8.38
N LYS A 45 7.53 2.07 9.06
CA LYS A 45 7.40 2.02 10.53
C LYS A 45 6.62 0.80 11.03
N TYR A 46 5.93 0.09 10.14
CA TYR A 46 4.96 -0.96 10.48
C TYR A 46 5.31 -2.29 9.81
N THR A 47 6.56 -2.54 9.45
CA THR A 47 6.99 -3.77 8.75
C THR A 47 6.56 -5.05 9.49
N GLY A 48 6.53 -5.03 10.83
CA GLY A 48 6.06 -6.16 11.65
C GLY A 48 4.55 -6.43 11.62
N LEU A 49 3.74 -5.54 11.03
CA LEU A 49 2.29 -5.76 10.84
C LEU A 49 1.97 -6.56 9.56
N PHE A 50 2.96 -6.78 8.70
CA PHE A 50 2.75 -7.40 7.40
C PHE A 50 3.43 -8.76 7.32
N ASP A 51 2.68 -9.77 6.90
CA ASP A 51 3.26 -11.04 6.47
C ASP A 51 3.84 -10.84 5.06
N ILE A 52 5.16 -10.72 4.97
CA ILE A 52 5.85 -10.55 3.70
C ILE A 52 6.20 -11.92 3.15
N LYS A 53 5.50 -12.34 2.09
CA LYS A 53 5.93 -13.47 1.26
C LYS A 53 7.11 -13.05 0.39
N SER A 54 8.30 -13.10 0.98
CA SER A 54 9.55 -12.87 0.26
C SER A 54 9.96 -14.13 -0.51
N PRO A 55 10.52 -14.00 -1.73
CA PRO A 55 11.21 -15.12 -2.38
C PRO A 55 12.31 -15.63 -1.45
N VAL A 56 12.27 -16.92 -1.13
CA VAL A 56 13.32 -17.59 -0.34
C VAL A 56 14.24 -18.30 -1.33
N VAL A 57 15.52 -17.98 -1.28
CA VAL A 57 16.52 -18.51 -2.20
C VAL A 57 17.48 -19.41 -1.43
N ASP A 58 17.79 -20.57 -2.02
CA ASP A 58 18.85 -21.45 -1.54
C ASP A 58 20.21 -20.88 -1.96
N PRO A 59 21.07 -20.45 -1.00
CA PRO A 59 22.37 -19.86 -1.33
C PRO A 59 23.36 -20.86 -1.96
N ALA A 60 23.08 -22.17 -1.90
CA ALA A 60 23.92 -23.19 -2.51
C ALA A 60 23.63 -23.39 -4.01
N LYS A 61 22.60 -22.75 -4.56
CA LYS A 61 22.18 -22.91 -5.96
C LYS A 61 22.33 -21.59 -6.72
N PRO A 62 22.72 -21.62 -8.02
CA PRO A 62 22.64 -20.44 -8.87
C PRO A 62 21.22 -19.88 -8.84
N PHE A 63 21.09 -18.58 -8.57
CA PHE A 63 19.81 -17.91 -8.52
C PHE A 63 19.29 -17.64 -9.93
N ASP A 64 18.07 -18.09 -10.23
CA ASP A 64 17.38 -17.79 -11.48
C ASP A 64 16.76 -16.40 -11.42
N TYR A 65 17.46 -15.39 -11.96
CA TYR A 65 16.96 -14.03 -12.05
C TYR A 65 15.70 -13.89 -12.90
N GLY A 66 15.42 -14.85 -13.81
CA GLY A 66 14.18 -14.89 -14.58
C GLY A 66 12.94 -15.11 -13.71
N SER A 67 13.11 -15.72 -12.53
CA SER A 67 12.01 -15.96 -11.57
C SER A 67 11.51 -14.69 -10.85
N LEU A 68 12.20 -13.56 -11.00
CA LEU A 68 11.81 -12.28 -10.39
C LEU A 68 10.92 -11.42 -11.29
N MET A 69 10.82 -11.75 -12.58
CA MET A 69 10.01 -11.04 -13.58
C MET A 69 8.65 -11.70 -13.75
#